data_AF-A0A0X8L6T0-F1
#
_entry.id   AF-A0A0X8L6T0-F1
#
_cell.length_a   1.000
_cell.length_b   1.000
_cell.length_c   1.000
_cell.angle_alpha   90.00
_cell.angle_beta   90.00
_cell.angle_gamma   90.00
#
_symmetry.space_group_name_H-M   'P 1'
#
loop_
_entity.id
_entity.type
_entity.pdbx_description
1 polymer ?
#
loop_
_entity_poly.entity_id
_entity_poly.type
_entity_poly.pdbx_seq_one_letter_code
_entity_poly.pdbx_strand_id
1 'polypeptide(L)'
;MDHELNTPDNSNDPTFLRARALSISVGAIRKAQGKASPADFPVGTVEWHAVVEDFANDVLKAMLSEPDLPLIEIRRDNARK
;
A
#
# COMPACT_ATOMS: atom_id res chain seq x y z
N MET A 1 -2.04 -38.59 -3.70
CA MET A 1 -3.33 -37.89 -3.91
C MET A 1 -3.20 -36.49 -3.34
N ASP A 2 -2.35 -35.69 -3.97
CA ASP A 2 -2.68 -34.37 -4.53
C ASP A 2 -3.86 -33.70 -3.83
N HIS A 3 -3.60 -33.11 -2.66
CA HIS A 3 -4.44 -32.05 -2.16
C HIS A 3 -4.20 -30.82 -3.03
N GLU A 4 -4.75 -30.84 -4.24
CA GLU A 4 -4.96 -29.62 -5.01
C GLU A 4 -5.77 -28.68 -4.11
N LEU A 5 -5.08 -27.68 -3.55
CA LEU A 5 -5.70 -26.49 -2.98
C LEU A 5 -6.36 -25.73 -4.14
N ASN A 6 -7.47 -26.26 -4.63
CA ASN A 6 -8.38 -25.56 -5.51
C ASN A 6 -9.11 -24.52 -4.66
N THR A 7 -8.38 -23.50 -4.21
CA THR A 7 -9.03 -22.29 -3.71
C THR A 7 -9.70 -21.66 -4.93
N PRO A 8 -11.04 -21.51 -4.94
CA PRO A 8 -11.66 -20.69 -5.98
C PRO A 8 -10.92 -19.36 -5.98
N ASP A 9 -10.66 -18.81 -7.17
CA ASP A 9 -10.17 -17.46 -7.37
C ASP A 9 -10.93 -16.50 -6.44
N ASN A 10 -10.36 -16.26 -5.26
CA ASN A 10 -11.00 -15.51 -4.20
C ASN A 10 -10.72 -14.01 -4.40
N SER A 11 -10.57 -13.59 -5.66
CA SER A 11 -10.41 -12.22 -6.13
C SER A 11 -11.48 -11.28 -5.56
N ASN A 12 -12.67 -11.80 -5.24
CA ASN A 12 -13.76 -11.05 -4.64
C ASN A 12 -13.81 -11.08 -3.11
N ASP A 13 -12.86 -11.74 -2.44
CA ASP A 13 -12.80 -11.70 -0.98
C ASP A 13 -12.54 -10.29 -0.48
N PRO A 14 -13.36 -9.76 0.45
CA PRO A 14 -13.19 -8.42 0.96
C PRO A 14 -11.81 -8.16 1.58
N THR A 15 -11.19 -9.19 2.19
CA THR A 15 -9.85 -9.06 2.78
C THR A 15 -8.79 -8.97 1.69
N PHE A 16 -8.87 -9.83 0.67
CA PHE A 16 -8.01 -9.76 -0.51
C PHE A 16 -8.13 -8.42 -1.23
N LEU A 17 -9.34 -7.94 -1.47
CA LEU A 17 -9.59 -6.64 -2.12
C LEU A 17 -9.02 -5.47 -1.31
N ARG A 18 -9.18 -5.49 0.02
CA ARG A 18 -8.60 -4.46 0.90
C ARG A 18 -7.08 -4.49 0.87
N ALA A 19 -6.47 -5.67 0.98
CA ALA A 19 -5.02 -5.82 0.90
C ALA A 19 -4.47 -5.36 -0.46
N ARG A 20 -5.16 -5.69 -1.56
CA ARG A 20 -4.83 -5.23 -2.90
C ARG A 20 -4.93 -3.71 -3.03
N ALA A 21 -6.02 -3.11 -2.56
CA ALA A 21 -6.20 -1.66 -2.57
C ALA A 21 -5.12 -0.94 -1.77
N LEU A 22 -4.74 -1.48 -0.61
CA LEU A 22 -3.65 -0.95 0.21
C LEU A 22 -2.31 -1.01 -0.52
N SER A 23 -1.96 -2.16 -1.09
CA SER A 23 -0.71 -2.35 -1.86
C SER A 23 -0.61 -1.36 -3.03
N ILE A 24 -1.70 -1.18 -3.79
CA ILE A 24 -1.77 -0.21 -4.89
C ILE A 24 -1.57 1.22 -4.37
N SER A 25 -2.20 1.58 -3.25
CA SER A 25 -2.10 2.91 -2.65
C SER A 25 -0.67 3.22 -2.21
N VAL A 26 -0.01 2.27 -1.52
CA VAL A 26 1.39 2.41 -1.09
C VAL A 26 2.31 2.54 -2.30
N GLY A 27 2.13 1.72 -3.34
CA GLY A 27 2.90 1.82 -4.59
C GLY A 27 2.77 3.18 -5.27
N ALA A 28 1.54 3.74 -5.32
CA ALA A 28 1.29 5.06 -5.87
C ALA A 28 2.02 6.17 -5.09
N ILE A 29 1.98 6.11 -3.75
CA ILE A 29 2.68 7.07 -2.88
C ILE A 29 4.20 6.97 -3.06
N ARG A 30 4.76 5.76 -3.08
CA ARG A 30 6.20 5.55 -3.30
C ARG A 30 6.64 6.12 -4.65
N LYS A 31 5.88 5.86 -5.71
CA LYS A 31 6.13 6.44 -7.03
C LYS A 31 6.13 7.96 -7.01
N ALA A 32 5.16 8.59 -6.33
CA ALA A 32 5.12 10.05 -6.16
C ALA A 32 6.32 10.60 -5.37
N GLN A 33 6.89 9.82 -4.46
CA GLN A 33 8.12 10.14 -3.73
C GLN A 33 9.41 9.85 -4.53
N GLY A 34 9.31 9.31 -5.76
CA GLY A 34 10.47 8.89 -6.54
C GLY A 34 11.15 7.62 -6.01
N LYS A 35 10.48 6.85 -5.15
CA LYS A 35 10.99 5.58 -4.62
C LYS A 35 10.59 4.43 -5.53
N ALA A 36 11.49 3.46 -5.67
CA ALA A 36 11.21 2.24 -6.42
C ALA A 36 10.21 1.34 -5.67
N SER A 37 9.47 0.54 -6.42
CA SER A 37 8.52 -0.46 -5.93
C SER A 37 8.96 -1.85 -6.39
N PRO A 38 8.54 -2.94 -5.72
CA PRO A 38 8.92 -4.29 -6.11
C PRO A 38 8.58 -4.64 -7.57
N ALA A 39 7.51 -4.05 -8.11
CA ALA A 39 7.08 -4.24 -9.50
C ALA A 39 8.06 -3.67 -10.55
N ASP A 40 9.01 -2.83 -10.14
CA ASP A 40 10.01 -2.23 -11.04
C ASP A 40 11.20 -3.17 -11.29
N PHE A 41 11.29 -4.29 -10.57
CA PHE A 41 12.39 -5.25 -10.67
C PHE A 41 11.88 -6.66 -11.00
N PRO A 42 12.64 -7.48 -11.73
CA PRO A 42 12.32 -8.89 -11.90
C PRO A 42 12.27 -9.59 -10.53
N VAL A 43 11.22 -10.38 -10.31
CA VAL A 43 11.03 -11.11 -9.05
C VAL A 43 12.22 -12.02 -8.78
N GLY A 44 12.74 -11.97 -7.56
CA GLY A 44 13.82 -12.85 -7.09
C GLY A 44 15.23 -12.32 -7.30
N THR A 45 15.43 -11.15 -7.93
CA THR A 45 16.76 -10.52 -7.96
C THR A 45 17.12 -9.91 -6.60
N VAL A 46 18.40 -9.57 -6.40
CA VAL A 46 18.87 -8.95 -5.16
C VAL A 46 18.21 -7.59 -4.94
N GLU A 47 18.05 -6.81 -6.02
CA GLU A 47 17.39 -5.50 -6.00
C GLU A 47 15.91 -5.63 -5.63
N TRP A 48 15.23 -6.67 -6.15
CA TRP A 48 13.85 -6.96 -5.78
C TRP A 48 13.72 -7.25 -4.29
N HIS A 49 14.58 -8.11 -3.72
CA HIS A 49 14.54 -8.43 -2.29
C HIS A 49 14.77 -7.18 -1.42
N ALA A 50 15.74 -6.34 -1.80
CA ALA A 50 16.02 -5.10 -1.08
C ALA A 50 14.81 -4.16 -1.06
N VAL A 51 14.11 -4.01 -2.20
CA VAL A 51 12.96 -3.10 -2.30
C VAL A 51 11.69 -3.69 -1.66
N VAL A 52 11.56 -5.02 -1.59
CA VAL A 52 10.43 -5.70 -0.93
C VAL A 52 10.40 -5.41 0.56
N GLU A 53 11.55 -5.44 1.24
CA GLU A 53 11.61 -5.16 2.68
C GLU A 53 11.15 -3.73 2.99
N ASP A 54 11.67 -2.76 2.24
CA ASP A 54 11.26 -1.35 2.36
C ASP A 54 9.78 -1.15 2.03
N PHE A 55 9.26 -1.84 1.01
CA PHE A 55 7.85 -1.77 0.65
C PHE A 55 6.94 -2.38 1.72
N ALA A 56 7.33 -3.51 2.30
CA ALA A 56 6.61 -4.15 3.40
C ALA A 56 6.54 -3.25 4.63
N ASN A 57 7.63 -2.54 4.94
CA ASN A 57 7.64 -1.54 6.01
C ASN A 57 6.66 -0.39 5.77
N ASP A 58 6.52 0.10 4.54
CA ASP A 58 5.52 1.13 4.20
C ASP A 58 4.08 0.60 4.32
N VAL A 59 3.83 -0.66 3.94
CA VAL A 59 2.53 -1.31 4.13
C VAL A 59 2.21 -1.46 5.62
N LEU A 60 3.16 -1.94 6.44
CA LEU A 60 2.99 -2.06 7.89
C LEU A 60 2.70 -0.70 8.53
N LYS A 61 3.43 0.35 8.14
CA LYS A 61 3.14 1.72 8.58
C LYS A 61 1.72 2.12 8.21
N ALA A 62 1.29 1.93 6.97
CA ALA A 62 -0.06 2.27 6.54
C ALA A 62 -1.16 1.47 7.25
N MET A 63 -0.87 0.26 7.73
CA MET A 63 -1.80 -0.55 8.55
C MET A 63 -1.85 -0.11 10.02
N LEU A 64 -0.72 0.35 10.57
CA LEU A 64 -0.56 0.70 11.98
C LEU A 64 -0.73 2.19 12.26
N SER A 65 -0.69 3.03 11.22
CA SER A 65 -0.99 4.45 11.31
C SER A 65 -2.48 4.61 11.62
N GLU A 66 -2.80 4.92 12.87
CA GLU A 66 -3.98 5.74 13.16
C GLU A 66 -3.89 7.02 12.32
N PRO A 67 -5.01 7.59 11.85
CA PRO A 67 -4.97 8.83 11.09
C PRO A 67 -4.51 9.97 12.01
N ASP A 68 -3.19 10.14 12.10
CA ASP A 68 -2.58 11.34 12.66
C ASP A 68 -2.65 12.44 11.61
N LEU A 69 -3.87 12.72 11.16
CA LEU A 69 -4.17 13.92 10.41
C LEU A 69 -4.30 15.01 11.48
N PRO A 70 -3.35 15.97 11.60
CA PRO A 70 -3.77 17.26 12.10
C PRO A 70 -4.86 17.68 11.14
N LEU A 71 -6.12 17.67 11.61
CA LEU A 71 -7.21 18.34 10.94
C LEU A 71 -6.63 19.68 10.52
N ILE A 72 -6.42 19.85 9.21
CA ILE A 72 -6.15 21.17 8.65
C ILE A 72 -7.35 21.95 9.15
N GLU A 73 -7.18 22.72 10.23
CA GLU A 73 -8.11 23.75 10.62
C GLU A 73 -8.08 24.68 9.43
N ILE A 74 -8.99 24.43 8.49
CA ILE A 74 -9.34 25.36 7.45
C ILE A 74 -9.83 26.56 8.23
N ARG A 75 -8.91 27.48 8.55
CA ARG A 75 -9.26 28.80 9.02
C ARG A 75 -10.18 29.34 7.96
N ARG A 76 -11.48 29.31 8.26
CA ARG A 76 -12.44 30.18 7.62
C ARG A 76 -12.04 31.57 8.08
N ASP A 77 -11.09 32.17 7.38
CA ASP A 77 -10.90 33.60 7.38
C ASP A 77 -12.20 34.17 6.80
N ASN A 78 -13.13 34.46 7.72
CA ASN A 78 -14.39 35.08 7.42
C ASN A 78 -14.12 36.55 7.13
N ALA A 79 -13.46 36.81 6.01
CA ALA A 79 -13.28 38.13 5.44
C ALA A 79 -14.58 38.52 4.72
N ARG A 80 -15.49 39.19 5.45
CA ARG A 80 -16.26 40.37 5.04
C ARG A 80 -17.56 40.50 5.84
N LYS A 81 -17.60 41.49 6.74
CA LYS A 81 -18.49 42.66 6.61
C LYS A 81 -17.98 43.80 7.47
#